data_AF-F4C428-F1
#
_entry.id   AF-F4C428-F1
#
_cell.length_a   1.000
_cell.length_b   1.000
_cell.length_c   1.000
_cell.angle_alpha   90.00
_cell.angle_beta   90.00
_cell.angle_gamma   90.00
#
_symmetry.space_group_name_H-M   'P 1'
#
loop_
_entity.id
_entity.type
_entity.pdbx_description
1 polymer ?
#
loop_
_entity_poly.entity_id
_entity_poly.type
_entity_poly.pdbx_seq_one_letter_code
_entity_poly.pdbx_strand_id
1 'polypeptide(L)' 'MKLHRFDRNALKEWRDTGYKHVHLTRSENVGLTEGSEKPFILLEPYLDDREAKKYGSVIALTSAEIEQIIQDDSGKYYK' A
#
# COMPACT_ATOMS: atom_id res chain seq x y z
N MET A 1 7.22 -3.45 -14.11
CA MET A 1 6.38 -3.41 -12.91
C MET A 1 4.93 -3.30 -13.33
N LYS A 2 4.06 -4.14 -12.76
CA LYS A 2 2.61 -4.06 -12.94
C LYS A 2 1.94 -3.75 -11.61
N LEU A 3 0.78 -3.10 -11.64
CA LEU A 3 -0.03 -2.88 -10.44
C LEU A 3 -0.85 -4.14 -10.14
N HIS A 4 -0.80 -4.57 -8.89
CA HIS A 4 -1.55 -5.70 -8.35
C HIS A 4 -2.50 -5.20 -7.26
N ARG A 5 -3.66 -5.85 -7.12
CA ARG A 5 -4.60 -5.58 -6.03
C ARG A 5 -3.97 -5.98 -4.69
N PHE A 6 -4.07 -5.10 -3.70
CA PHE A 6 -3.66 -5.40 -2.34
C PHE A 6 -4.83 -6.03 -1.56
N ASP A 7 -4.77 -7.34 -1.35
CA ASP A 7 -5.79 -8.12 -0.65
C ASP A 7 -5.23 -8.86 0.58
N ARG A 8 -6.05 -9.73 1.18
CA ARG A 8 -5.64 -10.55 2.35
C ARG A 8 -4.44 -11.45 2.06
N ASN A 9 -4.30 -11.94 0.83
CA ASN A 9 -3.18 -12.81 0.46
C ASN A 9 -1.90 -11.98 0.34
N ALA A 10 -1.97 -10.80 -0.29
CA ALA A 10 -0.86 -9.86 -0.37
C ALA A 10 -0.40 -9.42 1.03
N LEU A 11 -1.35 -9.11 1.93
CA LEU A 11 -1.05 -8.79 3.33
C LEU A 11 -0.32 -9.92 4.05
N LYS A 12 -0.75 -11.17 3.84
CA LYS A 12 -0.09 -12.34 4.41
C LYS A 12 1.33 -12.51 3.86
N GLU A 13 1.49 -12.45 2.53
CA GLU A 13 2.80 -12.53 1.86
C GLU A 13 3.76 -11.48 2.41
N TRP A 14 3.28 -10.25 2.63
CA TRP A 14 4.10 -9.17 3.16
C TRP A 14 4.50 -9.38 4.61
N ARG A 15 3.60 -9.90 5.45
CA ARG A 15 3.92 -10.28 6.83
C ARG A 15 4.95 -11.42 6.87
N ASP A 16 4.78 -12.43 6.02
CA ASP A 16 5.70 -13.58 5.93
C ASP A 16 7.09 -13.15 5.42
N THR A 17 7.15 -12.10 4.57
CA THR A 17 8.40 -11.48 4.10
C THR A 17 9.08 -10.64 5.19
N GLY A 18 8.35 -10.23 6.23
CA GLY A 18 8.86 -9.43 7.34
C GLY A 18 8.66 -7.92 7.21
N TYR A 19 7.83 -7.45 6.27
CA TYR A 19 7.47 -6.04 6.19
C TYR A 19 6.64 -5.62 7.41
N LYS A 20 6.96 -4.45 7.97
CA LYS A 20 6.31 -3.93 9.18
C LYS A 20 5.48 -2.69 8.92
N HIS A 21 5.92 -1.89 7.97
CA HIS A 21 5.36 -0.58 7.68
C HIS A 21 5.04 -0.46 6.20
N VAL A 22 4.08 0.41 5.90
CA VAL A 22 3.69 0.74 4.54
C VAL A 22 3.60 2.25 4.39
N HIS A 23 4.10 2.77 3.28
CA HIS A 23 3.76 4.12 2.83
C HIS A 23 2.51 4.06 1.97
N LEU A 24 1.60 5.00 2.22
CA LEU A 24 0.37 5.15 1.48
C LEU A 24 0.43 6.39 0.60
N THR A 25 0.28 6.19 -0.71
CA THR A 25 0.23 7.28 -1.69
C THR A 25 -1.10 7.22 -2.45
N ARG A 26 -1.88 8.31 -2.44
CA ARG A 26 -3.08 8.38 -3.30
C ARG A 26 -2.66 8.42 -4.76
N SER A 27 -3.32 7.63 -5.61
CA SER A 27 -3.02 7.52 -7.05
C SER A 27 -3.04 8.87 -7.78
N GLU A 28 -3.87 9.81 -7.32
CA GLU A 28 -3.99 11.17 -7.85
C GLU A 28 -2.69 11.97 -7.67
N ASN A 29 -1.96 11.75 -6.58
CA ASN A 29 -0.73 12.49 -6.26
C ASN A 29 0.47 12.06 -7.13
N VAL A 30 0.34 10.92 -7.81
CA VAL A 30 1.40 10.31 -8.63
C VAL A 30 0.99 10.17 -10.10
N GLY A 31 -0.12 10.79 -10.49
CA GLY A 31 -0.59 10.77 -11.89
C GLY A 31 -1.00 9.37 -12.38
N LEU A 32 -1.32 8.44 -11.48
CA LEU A 32 -1.73 7.07 -11.84
C LEU A 32 -3.25 6.94 -12.08
N THR A 33 -3.97 8.06 -12.10
CA THR A 33 -5.41 8.14 -12.39
C THR A 33 -5.68 8.57 -13.84
N GLU A 34 -4.78 8.30 -14.78
CA GLU A 34 -5.03 8.62 -16.20
C GLU A 34 -6.15 7.72 -16.75
N GLY A 35 -7.31 8.32 -17.08
CA GLY A 35 -8.44 7.66 -17.73
C GLY A 35 -9.61 7.33 -16.80
N SER A 36 -10.26 6.20 -17.03
CA SER A 36 -11.48 5.73 -16.34
C SER A 36 -11.19 4.84 -15.11
N GLU A 37 -9.94 4.78 -14.64
CA GLU A 37 -9.61 4.08 -13.40
C GLU A 37 -10.12 4.86 -12.18
N LYS A 38 -10.80 4.16 -11.28
CA LYS A 38 -11.20 4.71 -9.98
C LYS A 38 -9.94 5.06 -9.16
N PRO A 39 -9.97 6.13 -8.35
CA PRO A 39 -8.90 6.44 -7.42
C PRO A 39 -8.58 5.25 -6.51
N PHE A 40 -7.30 5.04 -6.25
CA PHE A 40 -6.80 3.96 -5.41
C PHE A 40 -5.66 4.46 -4.51
N ILE A 41 -5.30 3.67 -3.51
CA ILE A 41 -4.17 3.90 -2.63
C ILE A 41 -3.05 2.96 -3.05
N LEU A 42 -1.91 3.53 -3.42
CA LEU A 42 -0.68 2.80 -3.67
C LEU A 42 -0.01 2.47 -2.33
N LEU A 43 0.30 1.20 -2.12
CA LEU A 43 0.99 0.69 -0.95
C LEU A 43 2.43 0.32 -1.30
N GLU A 44 3.37 0.89 -0.56
CA GLU A 44 4.81 0.62 -0.71
C GLU A 44 5.34 0.07 0.62
N PRO A 45 5.80 -1.19 0.68
CA PRO A 45 6.20 -1.81 1.94
C PRO A 45 7.65 -1.48 2.33
N TYR A 46 7.91 -1.42 3.64
CA TYR A 46 9.25 -1.19 4.20
C TYR A 46 9.64 -2.28 5.21
N LEU A 47 10.87 -2.76 5.08
CA LEU A 47 11.50 -3.70 6.03
C LEU A 47 12.09 -2.97 7.24
N ASP A 48 12.56 -1.72 7.07
CA ASP A 48 13.21 -0.91 8.10
C ASP A 48 12.42 0.37 8.40
N ASP A 49 12.17 0.62 9.67
CA ASP A 49 11.52 1.81 10.23
C ASP A 49 12.26 3.11 9.87
N ARG A 50 13.58 3.05 9.61
CA ARG A 50 14.38 4.21 9.23
C ARG A 50 14.07 4.73 7.83
N GLU A 51 13.78 3.84 6.90
CA GLU A 51 13.40 4.22 5.53
C GLU A 51 11.98 4.76 5.52
N ALA A 52 11.08 4.10 6.26
CA ALA A 52 9.72 4.53 6.51
C ALA A 52 9.63 5.98 7.01
N LYS A 53 10.47 6.37 7.98
CA LYS A 53 10.48 7.74 8.56
C LYS A 53 10.78 8.87 7.58
N LYS A 54 11.30 8.58 6.38
CA LYS A 54 11.56 9.60 5.36
C LYS A 54 10.32 9.98 4.55
N TYR A 55 9.28 9.15 4.61
CA TYR A 55 8.05 9.31 3.85
C TYR A 55 6.92 9.73 4.80
N GLY A 56 6.12 10.73 4.39
CA GLY A 56 5.14 11.36 5.28
C GLY A 56 4.13 10.38 5.88
N SER A 57 3.30 9.75 5.04
CA SER A 57 2.19 8.90 5.47
C SER A 57 2.60 7.43 5.56
N VAL A 58 3.40 7.10 6.56
CA VAL A 58 3.72 5.70 6.88
C VAL A 58 2.88 5.19 8.04
N ILE A 59 2.27 4.02 7.85
CA ILE A 59 1.47 3.33 8.86
C ILE A 59 1.96 1.91 9.07
N ALA A 60 1.64 1.33 10.23
CA ALA A 60 1.90 -0.07 10.50
C ALA A 60 1.06 -0.98 9.62
N LEU A 61 1.63 -2.10 9.16
CA LEU A 61 0.93 -3.13 8.37
C LEU A 61 -0.21 -3.82 9.16
N THR A 62 -0.25 -3.62 10.47
CA THR A 62 -1.29 -4.09 11.40
C THR A 62 -2.36 -3.04 11.71
N SER A 63 -2.28 -1.85 11.13
CA SER A 63 -3.23 -0.77 11.41
C SER A 63 -4.61 -1.05 10.83
N ALA A 64 -5.64 -0.47 11.45
CA ALA A 64 -7.02 -0.57 10.99
C ALA A 64 -7.23 0.04 9.57
N GLU A 65 -6.36 0.98 9.17
CA GLU A 65 -6.42 1.58 7.83
C GLU A 65 -6.06 0.57 6.73
N ILE A 66 -5.10 -0.33 6.97
CA ILE A 66 -4.80 -1.43 6.04
C ILE A 66 -6.01 -2.36 5.87
N GLU A 67 -6.70 -2.65 6.97
CA GLU A 67 -7.91 -3.46 6.97
C GLU A 67 -9.02 -2.79 6.15
N GLN A 68 -9.20 -1.47 6.32
CA GLN A 68 -10.15 -0.68 5.55
C GLN A 68 -9.82 -0.66 4.06
N ILE A 69 -8.55 -0.48 3.68
CA ILE A 69 -8.08 -0.51 2.29
C ILE A 69 -8.44 -1.83 1.59
N ILE A 70 -8.26 -2.95 2.29
CA ILE A 70 -8.61 -4.28 1.78
C ILE A 70 -10.13 -4.43 1.64
N GLN A 71 -10.90 -3.96 2.61
CA GLN A 71 -12.37 -4.01 2.59
C GLN A 71 -12.95 -3.18 1.45
N ASP A 72 -12.41 -1.99 1.21
CA ASP A 72 -12.85 -1.06 0.18
C ASP A 72 -12.36 -1.43 -1.23
N ASP A 73 -11.53 -2.47 -1.35
CA ASP A 73 -10.87 -2.87 -2.60
C ASP A 73 -10.13 -1.69 -3.28
N SER A 74 -9.52 -0.84 -2.46
CA SER A 74 -8.90 0.42 -2.91
C SER A 74 -7.38 0.36 -2.95
N GLY A 75 -6.77 -0.74 -2.49
CA GLY A 75 -5.32 -0.87 -2.41
C GLY A 75 -4.69 -1.47 -3.67
N LYS A 76 -3.59 -0.89 -4.15
CA LYS A 76 -2.72 -1.47 -5.19
C LYS A 76 -1.25 -1.39 -4.79
N TYR A 77 -0.42 -2.28 -5.34
CA TYR A 77 1.04 -2.26 -5.14
C TYR A 77 1.77 -2.73 -6.40
N TYR A 78 3.07 -2.42 -6.53
CA TYR A 78 3.89 -2.90 -7.64
C TYR A 78 4.48 -4.28 -7.33
N LYS A 79 4.42 -5.19 -8.32
CA LYS A 79 5.15 -6.47 -8.35
C LYS A 79 5.83 -6.66 -9.72
#